data_AF-W3WT97-F1
#
_entry.id   AF-W3WT97-F1
#
_cell.length_a   1.000
_cell.length_b   1.000
_cell.length_c   1.000
_cell.angle_alpha   90.00
_cell.angle_beta   90.00
_cell.angle_gamma   90.00
#
_symmetry.space_group_name_H-M   'P 1'
#
loop_
_entity.id
_entity.type
_entity.pdbx_description
1 polymer ?
#
loop_
_entity_poly.entity_id
_entity_poly.type
_entity_poly.pdbx_seq_one_letter_code
_entity_poly.pdbx_strand_id
1 'polypeptide(L)'
;MVRAFPYGFVYPVPIAWPAQDDFELPSWVKPWDDTQRQIWRGVCIVLRELAKQEHNVVEFLIQPNGHKTGVNCRMFDQPCQEYDFFKALLGRPGFRHLELSVLADEEDDDWSALQNGRLYEALSEAMDLEHLDFWFQIDADQEIDLERIPKLRSMLPFHSWPKLQHFGLSRAIVRHEDLVSILQTLPSTIRSVELSELRFFDERPNPNHSRRGFLRRLREDLEWRTRQPEDQPRIAFHTGAREGMTRQDCFDAEVASFVYGDGPNPFDQLDAVPNVQMGYARDPLEPDYRVPE
;
A
#
# COMPACT_ATOMS: atom_id res chain seq x y z
N MET A 1 -9.46 10.46 -30.46
CA MET A 1 -8.91 10.80 -29.13
C MET A 1 -10.04 11.43 -28.34
N VAL A 2 -10.66 10.67 -27.44
CA VAL A 2 -11.73 11.18 -26.55
C VAL A 2 -11.01 11.87 -25.39
N ARG A 3 -11.25 13.17 -25.22
CA ARG A 3 -10.58 13.99 -24.20
C ARG A 3 -11.40 14.13 -22.91
N ALA A 4 -12.69 13.84 -22.97
CA ALA A 4 -13.60 13.69 -21.84
C ALA A 4 -14.91 13.05 -22.33
N PHE A 5 -15.61 12.36 -21.44
CA PHE A 5 -16.98 11.90 -21.73
C PHE A 5 -17.98 13.06 -21.56
N PRO A 6 -19.09 13.08 -22.33
CA PRO A 6 -20.15 14.06 -22.15
C PRO A 6 -20.73 14.02 -20.73
N TYR A 7 -21.21 15.17 -20.24
CA TYR A 7 -21.95 15.22 -18.99
C TYR A 7 -23.16 14.28 -19.04
N GLY A 8 -23.30 13.39 -18.05
CA GLY A 8 -24.35 12.38 -17.98
C GLY A 8 -24.09 11.12 -18.83
N PHE A 9 -22.88 10.94 -19.37
CA PHE A 9 -22.51 9.71 -20.07
C PHE A 9 -22.40 8.55 -19.08
N VAL A 10 -23.34 7.62 -19.16
CA VAL A 10 -23.31 6.37 -18.39
C VAL A 10 -22.32 5.42 -19.08
N TYR A 11 -21.15 5.23 -18.47
CA TYR A 11 -20.18 4.22 -18.89
C TYR A 11 -20.16 3.09 -17.87
N PRO A 12 -19.89 1.85 -18.29
CA PRO A 12 -19.65 0.77 -17.34
C PRO A 12 -18.39 1.12 -16.54
N VAL A 13 -18.54 1.24 -15.23
CA VAL A 13 -17.40 1.37 -14.31
C VAL A 13 -16.53 0.13 -14.53
N PRO A 14 -15.20 0.29 -14.74
CA PRO A 14 -14.29 -0.84 -14.82
C PRO A 14 -14.52 -1.78 -13.63
N ILE A 15 -14.57 -3.08 -13.90
CA ILE A 15 -14.68 -4.10 -12.86
C ILE A 15 -13.28 -4.64 -12.61
N ALA A 16 -12.93 -4.88 -11.35
CA ALA A 16 -11.70 -5.57 -10.99
C ALA A 16 -11.53 -6.89 -11.76
N TRP A 17 -10.28 -7.26 -12.01
CA TRP A 17 -9.93 -8.61 -12.47
C TRP A 17 -9.09 -9.33 -11.40
N PRO A 18 -9.44 -10.58 -11.03
CA PRO A 18 -10.68 -11.27 -11.40
C PRO A 18 -11.90 -10.53 -10.85
N ALA A 19 -13.01 -10.58 -11.59
CA ALA A 19 -14.29 -10.08 -11.08
C ALA A 19 -14.71 -11.00 -9.93
N GLN A 20 -14.85 -10.44 -8.74
CA GLN A 20 -15.45 -11.17 -7.63
C GLN A 20 -16.97 -11.02 -7.72
N ASP A 21 -17.69 -12.14 -7.64
CA ASP A 21 -19.16 -12.16 -7.67
C ASP A 21 -19.76 -11.49 -6.41
N ASP A 22 -19.01 -11.51 -5.31
CA ASP A 22 -19.32 -10.84 -4.06
C ASP A 22 -18.38 -9.63 -3.86
N PHE A 23 -18.90 -8.51 -3.37
CA PHE A 23 -18.11 -7.32 -2.99
C PHE A 23 -17.20 -7.56 -1.77
N GLU A 24 -16.92 -8.81 -1.46
CA GLU A 24 -16.23 -9.32 -0.29
C GLU A 24 -14.92 -9.98 -0.73
N LEU A 25 -13.86 -9.72 0.04
CA LEU A 25 -12.60 -10.42 -0.16
C LEU A 25 -12.83 -11.90 0.17
N PRO A 26 -12.18 -12.83 -0.54
CA PRO A 26 -12.33 -14.22 -0.22
C PRO A 26 -11.79 -14.44 1.19
N SER A 27 -12.51 -15.21 2.01
CA SER A 27 -12.07 -15.44 3.39
C SER A 27 -10.72 -16.17 3.45
N TRP A 28 -10.41 -16.91 2.38
CA TRP A 28 -9.21 -17.70 2.20
C TRP A 28 -8.64 -17.53 0.78
N VAL A 29 -7.32 -17.40 0.69
CA VAL A 29 -6.58 -17.30 -0.57
C VAL A 29 -6.11 -18.68 -1.00
N LYS A 30 -6.61 -19.12 -2.16
CA LYS A 30 -6.30 -20.45 -2.70
C LYS A 30 -4.80 -20.61 -3.01
N PRO A 31 -4.19 -21.79 -2.82
CA PRO A 31 -2.82 -22.09 -3.20
C PRO A 31 -2.54 -21.75 -4.66
N TRP A 32 -1.29 -21.39 -4.97
CA TRP A 32 -0.86 -21.05 -6.32
C TRP A 32 -0.71 -22.29 -7.22
N ASP A 33 -1.84 -22.81 -7.69
CA ASP A 33 -1.95 -23.99 -8.56
C ASP A 33 -2.24 -23.62 -10.04
N ASP A 34 -2.48 -24.62 -10.88
CA ASP A 34 -2.86 -24.38 -12.29
C ASP A 34 -4.17 -23.58 -12.42
N THR A 35 -5.11 -23.76 -11.50
CA THR A 35 -6.40 -23.06 -11.50
C THR A 35 -6.20 -21.57 -11.21
N GLN A 36 -5.44 -21.24 -10.17
CA GLN A 36 -5.08 -19.86 -9.85
C GLN A 36 -4.27 -19.20 -10.97
N ARG A 37 -3.33 -19.92 -11.57
CA ARG A 37 -2.58 -19.42 -12.73
C ARG A 37 -3.46 -19.12 -13.94
N GLN A 38 -4.57 -19.83 -14.13
CA GLN A 38 -5.53 -19.49 -15.19
C GLN A 38 -6.34 -18.22 -14.87
N ILE A 39 -6.72 -18.01 -13.61
CA ILE A 39 -7.38 -16.78 -13.16
C ILE A 39 -6.46 -15.57 -13.37
N TRP A 40 -5.19 -15.72 -13.00
CA TRP A 40 -4.15 -14.69 -13.09
C TRP A 40 -3.32 -14.78 -14.38
N ARG A 41 -3.82 -15.45 -15.42
CA ARG A 41 -3.04 -15.73 -16.65
C ARG A 41 -2.44 -14.48 -17.30
N GLY A 42 -3.11 -13.33 -17.19
CA GLY A 42 -2.61 -12.06 -17.69
C GLY A 42 -1.31 -11.66 -16.99
N VAL A 43 -1.28 -11.75 -15.65
CA VAL A 43 -0.08 -11.50 -14.84
C VAL A 43 1.02 -12.50 -15.22
N CYS A 44 0.70 -13.79 -15.32
CA CYS A 44 1.69 -14.81 -15.68
C CYS A 44 2.32 -14.57 -17.06
N ILE A 45 1.53 -14.17 -18.05
CA ILE A 45 2.02 -13.85 -19.40
C ILE A 45 2.90 -12.60 -19.36
N VAL A 46 2.42 -11.52 -18.74
CA VAL A 46 3.17 -10.25 -18.67
C VAL A 46 4.50 -10.45 -17.95
N LEU A 47 4.52 -11.11 -16.78
CA LEU A 47 5.75 -11.43 -16.06
C LEU A 47 6.71 -12.23 -16.92
N ARG A 48 6.23 -13.28 -17.60
CA ARG A 48 7.07 -14.12 -18.47
C ARG A 48 7.69 -13.31 -19.61
N GLU A 49 6.91 -12.49 -20.31
CA GLU A 49 7.43 -11.72 -21.44
C GLU A 49 8.40 -10.62 -20.96
N LEU A 50 8.09 -9.95 -19.86
CA LEU A 50 8.98 -8.95 -19.26
C LEU A 50 10.23 -9.57 -18.63
N ALA A 51 10.20 -10.83 -18.22
CA ALA A 51 11.41 -11.51 -17.73
C ALA A 51 12.32 -11.98 -18.88
N LYS A 52 11.76 -12.35 -20.04
CA LYS A 52 12.50 -13.05 -21.11
C LYS A 52 12.91 -12.17 -22.29
N GLN A 53 12.12 -11.15 -22.62
CA GLN A 53 12.35 -10.35 -23.82
C GLN A 53 13.22 -9.13 -23.52
N GLU A 54 13.96 -8.66 -24.52
CA GLU A 54 14.60 -7.35 -24.46
C GLU A 54 13.54 -6.24 -24.53
N HIS A 55 13.59 -5.30 -23.59
CA HIS A 55 12.68 -4.18 -23.51
C HIS A 55 13.25 -3.07 -22.62
N ASN A 56 12.62 -1.90 -22.69
CA ASN A 56 12.95 -0.72 -21.88
C ASN A 56 11.85 -0.38 -20.86
N VAL A 57 10.97 -1.33 -20.53
CA VAL A 57 9.96 -1.17 -19.46
C VAL A 57 10.70 -1.02 -18.12
N VAL A 58 10.36 0.05 -17.40
CA VAL A 58 10.98 0.44 -16.12
C VAL A 58 10.00 0.40 -14.95
N GLU A 59 8.73 0.11 -15.23
CA GLU A 59 7.64 0.16 -14.27
C GLU A 59 6.75 -1.08 -14.38
N PHE A 60 6.24 -1.54 -13.25
CA PHE A 60 5.28 -2.64 -13.20
C PHE A 60 4.21 -2.33 -12.16
N LEU A 61 2.97 -2.19 -12.61
CA LEU A 61 1.86 -1.69 -11.81
C LEU A 61 0.74 -2.72 -11.79
N ILE A 62 0.39 -3.20 -10.59
CA ILE A 62 -0.82 -3.98 -10.34
C ILE A 62 -1.66 -3.20 -9.33
N GLN A 63 -2.45 -2.28 -9.86
CA GLN A 63 -3.31 -1.38 -9.09
C GLN A 63 -4.74 -1.91 -9.01
N PRO A 64 -5.36 -1.86 -7.82
CA PRO A 64 -6.73 -2.33 -7.63
C PRO A 64 -7.77 -1.25 -7.96
N ASN A 65 -7.37 0.02 -8.13
CA ASN A 65 -8.24 1.17 -8.43
C ASN A 65 -9.49 1.24 -7.52
N GLY A 66 -9.30 1.02 -6.22
CA GLY A 66 -10.39 1.03 -5.23
C GLY A 66 -11.14 -0.29 -5.08
N HIS A 67 -10.97 -1.24 -6.01
CA HIS A 67 -11.54 -2.57 -5.89
C HIS A 67 -10.83 -3.42 -4.84
N LYS A 68 -11.52 -4.45 -4.35
CA LYS A 68 -10.99 -5.44 -3.44
C LYS A 68 -10.33 -6.58 -4.22
N THR A 69 -9.17 -6.34 -4.83
CA THR A 69 -8.45 -7.36 -5.63
C THR A 69 -6.94 -7.13 -5.62
N GLY A 70 -6.15 -8.18 -5.81
CA GLY A 70 -4.70 -8.11 -5.87
C GLY A 70 -4.10 -9.46 -6.26
N VAL A 71 -2.81 -9.50 -6.62
CA VAL A 71 -2.13 -10.76 -6.93
C VAL A 71 -2.23 -11.69 -5.73
N ASN A 72 -2.63 -12.93 -5.98
CA ASN A 72 -2.66 -13.98 -4.97
C ASN A 72 -1.27 -14.11 -4.30
N CYS A 73 -1.20 -13.84 -2.99
CA CYS A 73 0.06 -13.87 -2.22
C CYS A 73 0.74 -15.25 -2.27
N ARG A 74 -0.02 -16.34 -2.45
CA ARG A 74 0.47 -17.72 -2.45
C ARG A 74 1.44 -18.01 -3.60
N MET A 75 1.55 -17.12 -4.60
CA MET A 75 2.65 -17.12 -5.58
C MET A 75 4.03 -17.08 -4.90
N PHE A 76 4.10 -16.52 -3.69
CA PHE A 76 5.31 -16.42 -2.88
C PHE A 76 5.49 -17.56 -1.86
N ASP A 77 4.65 -18.60 -1.82
CA ASP A 77 4.83 -19.71 -0.87
C ASP A 77 6.05 -20.58 -1.20
N GLN A 78 6.15 -20.96 -2.47
CA GLN A 78 7.12 -21.96 -2.95
C GLN A 78 7.79 -21.48 -4.24
N PRO A 79 8.96 -22.04 -4.61
CA PRO A 79 9.59 -21.74 -5.88
C PRO A 79 8.63 -22.08 -7.04
N CYS A 80 8.35 -21.11 -7.89
CA CYS A 80 7.54 -21.28 -9.09
C CYS A 80 8.06 -20.38 -10.22
N GLN A 81 7.66 -20.67 -11.45
CA GLN A 81 8.14 -19.91 -12.62
C GLN A 81 7.73 -18.44 -12.55
N GLU A 82 6.52 -18.14 -12.06
CA GLU A 82 6.03 -16.77 -11.94
C GLU A 82 6.83 -15.97 -10.90
N TYR A 83 7.23 -16.60 -9.79
CA TYR A 83 8.16 -16.00 -8.82
C TYR A 83 9.51 -15.68 -9.47
N ASP A 84 10.09 -16.63 -10.21
CA ASP A 84 11.39 -16.43 -10.87
C ASP A 84 11.30 -15.31 -11.93
N PHE A 85 10.19 -15.23 -12.67
CA PHE A 85 9.96 -14.15 -13.63
C PHE A 85 9.78 -12.79 -12.95
N PHE A 86 9.03 -12.75 -11.84
CA PHE A 86 8.88 -11.54 -11.04
C PHE A 86 10.22 -11.06 -10.51
N LYS A 87 11.00 -11.95 -9.89
CA LYS A 87 12.34 -11.67 -9.39
C LYS A 87 13.28 -11.18 -10.51
N ALA A 88 13.26 -11.84 -11.67
CA ALA A 88 14.06 -11.44 -12.82
C ALA A 88 13.68 -10.06 -13.38
N LEU A 89 12.39 -9.72 -13.41
CA LEU A 89 11.90 -8.40 -13.81
C LEU A 89 12.42 -7.31 -12.86
N LEU A 90 12.31 -7.53 -11.55
CA LEU A 90 12.76 -6.57 -10.54
C LEU A 90 14.28 -6.34 -10.61
N GLY A 91 15.06 -7.39 -10.88
CA GLY A 91 16.52 -7.29 -11.03
C GLY A 91 17.01 -6.64 -12.32
N ARG A 92 16.12 -6.20 -13.22
CA ARG A 92 16.54 -5.55 -14.47
C ARG A 92 17.13 -4.16 -14.18
N PRO A 93 18.30 -3.83 -14.75
CA PRO A 93 18.87 -2.50 -14.62
C PRO A 93 17.89 -1.41 -15.08
N GLY A 94 17.71 -0.37 -14.26
CA GLY A 94 16.80 0.73 -14.55
C GLY A 94 15.32 0.47 -14.27
N PHE A 95 14.95 -0.67 -13.66
CA PHE A 95 13.63 -0.85 -13.08
C PHE A 95 13.45 0.09 -11.88
N ARG A 96 12.43 0.96 -11.92
CA ARG A 96 12.32 2.14 -11.05
C ARG A 96 10.99 2.25 -10.32
N HIS A 97 9.91 1.64 -10.80
CA HIS A 97 8.57 1.84 -10.22
C HIS A 97 7.85 0.51 -10.07
N LEU A 98 7.50 0.16 -8.83
CA LEU A 98 6.66 -0.97 -8.53
C LEU A 98 5.41 -0.51 -7.79
N GLU A 99 4.26 -0.92 -8.29
CA GLU A 99 3.03 -0.91 -7.49
C GLU A 99 2.47 -2.31 -7.43
N LEU A 100 2.34 -2.82 -6.21
CA LEU A 100 1.91 -4.19 -6.00
C LEU A 100 0.74 -4.23 -5.03
N SER A 101 -0.42 -4.61 -5.54
CA SER A 101 -1.54 -5.05 -4.72
C SER A 101 -1.52 -6.56 -4.55
N VAL A 102 -1.52 -7.00 -3.30
CA VAL A 102 -1.49 -8.41 -2.91
C VAL A 102 -2.79 -8.77 -2.20
N LEU A 103 -3.42 -9.83 -2.68
CA LEU A 103 -4.52 -10.51 -2.01
C LEU A 103 -3.95 -11.50 -1.00
N ALA A 104 -4.22 -11.27 0.28
CA ALA A 104 -3.65 -12.03 1.39
C ALA A 104 -4.72 -12.43 2.40
N ASP A 105 -4.48 -13.56 3.08
CA ASP A 105 -5.32 -14.11 4.13
C ASP A 105 -4.49 -14.56 5.33
N GLU A 106 -5.19 -14.81 6.43
CA GLU A 106 -4.63 -15.38 7.65
C GLU A 106 -4.95 -16.86 7.86
N GLU A 107 -6.12 -17.32 7.39
CA GLU A 107 -6.95 -18.31 8.09
C GLU A 107 -6.30 -19.70 8.29
N ASP A 108 -5.32 -20.11 7.48
CA ASP A 108 -4.74 -21.46 7.57
C ASP A 108 -3.22 -21.54 7.79
N ASP A 109 -2.46 -20.45 7.61
CA ASP A 109 -1.02 -20.58 7.32
C ASP A 109 -0.11 -19.48 7.92
N ASP A 110 -0.58 -18.72 8.90
CA ASP A 110 0.27 -17.72 9.58
C ASP A 110 0.88 -16.70 8.63
N TRP A 111 0.15 -16.29 7.58
CA TRP A 111 0.69 -15.40 6.55
C TRP A 111 1.99 -15.94 5.92
N SER A 112 2.15 -17.27 5.81
CA SER A 112 3.41 -17.93 5.40
C SER A 112 4.01 -17.37 4.12
N ALA A 113 3.17 -17.05 3.13
CA ALA A 113 3.54 -16.39 1.87
C ALA A 113 4.35 -15.10 2.06
N LEU A 114 4.02 -14.34 3.10
CA LEU A 114 4.60 -13.03 3.41
C LEU A 114 5.73 -13.11 4.44
N GLN A 115 5.79 -14.18 5.24
CA GLN A 115 6.79 -14.35 6.30
C GLN A 115 7.97 -15.23 5.91
N ASN A 116 7.87 -16.01 4.82
CA ASN A 116 8.93 -16.94 4.40
C ASN A 116 10.18 -16.28 3.76
N GLY A 117 10.17 -14.95 3.59
CA GLY A 117 11.30 -14.18 3.05
C GLY A 117 11.43 -14.13 1.51
N ARG A 118 10.59 -14.84 0.74
CA ARG A 118 10.64 -14.79 -0.73
C ARG A 118 10.25 -13.43 -1.30
N LEU A 119 9.20 -12.81 -0.76
CA LEU A 119 8.81 -11.46 -1.17
C LEU A 119 9.96 -10.47 -0.93
N TYR A 120 10.60 -10.55 0.25
CA TYR A 120 11.78 -9.75 0.59
C TYR A 120 12.94 -10.00 -0.38
N GLU A 121 13.23 -11.26 -0.68
CA GLU A 121 14.30 -11.65 -1.61
C GLU A 121 14.04 -11.08 -3.01
N ALA A 122 12.83 -11.23 -3.54
CA ALA A 122 12.48 -10.70 -4.86
C ALA A 122 12.57 -9.17 -4.89
N LEU A 123 12.02 -8.51 -3.89
CA LEU A 123 12.04 -7.05 -3.74
C LEU A 123 13.46 -6.49 -3.59
N SER A 124 14.40 -7.26 -3.04
CA SER A 124 15.80 -6.85 -2.86
C SER A 124 16.56 -6.72 -4.19
N GLU A 125 16.08 -7.37 -5.26
CA GLU A 125 16.71 -7.29 -6.59
C GLU A 125 16.53 -5.91 -7.25
N ALA A 126 15.49 -5.15 -6.84
CA ALA A 126 15.16 -3.85 -7.41
C ALA A 126 16.08 -2.70 -6.90
N MET A 127 17.39 -2.80 -7.13
CA MET A 127 18.38 -1.84 -6.61
C MET A 127 18.20 -0.40 -7.12
N ASP A 128 17.56 -0.25 -8.28
CA ASP A 128 17.28 1.05 -8.91
C ASP A 128 15.89 1.61 -8.55
N LEU A 129 15.15 0.99 -7.62
CA LEU A 129 13.79 1.38 -7.27
C LEU A 129 13.73 2.83 -6.74
N GLU A 130 12.89 3.63 -7.37
CA GLU A 130 12.60 5.03 -7.03
C GLU A 130 11.19 5.18 -6.44
N HIS A 131 10.25 4.32 -6.83
CA HIS A 131 8.84 4.39 -6.41
C HIS A 131 8.30 3.01 -6.02
N LEU A 132 7.76 2.91 -4.80
CA LEU A 132 7.07 1.72 -4.31
C LEU A 132 5.71 2.10 -3.74
N ASP A 133 4.63 1.52 -4.26
CA ASP A 133 3.35 1.43 -3.55
C ASP A 133 3.01 -0.03 -3.25
N PHE A 134 2.66 -0.31 -2.01
CA PHE A 134 2.29 -1.63 -1.57
C PHE A 134 0.88 -1.64 -0.97
N TRP A 135 0.00 -2.45 -1.53
CA TRP A 135 -1.41 -2.51 -1.18
C TRP A 135 -1.77 -3.90 -0.68
N PHE A 136 -2.30 -3.97 0.54
CA PHE A 136 -2.86 -5.20 1.08
C PHE A 136 -4.35 -5.26 0.80
N GLN A 137 -4.82 -6.41 0.36
CA GLN A 137 -6.24 -6.71 0.23
C GLN A 137 -6.51 -7.88 1.16
N ILE A 138 -6.95 -7.52 2.37
CA ILE A 138 -7.25 -8.44 3.47
C ILE A 138 -8.69 -8.17 3.88
N ASP A 139 -9.44 -9.23 4.14
CA ASP A 139 -10.76 -9.07 4.74
C ASP A 139 -10.63 -8.56 6.17
N ALA A 140 -10.97 -7.30 6.34
CA ALA A 140 -10.76 -6.58 7.57
C ALA A 140 -11.82 -6.95 8.63
N ASP A 141 -12.88 -7.67 8.27
CA ASP A 141 -13.92 -8.09 9.21
C ASP A 141 -13.63 -9.45 9.85
N GLN A 142 -12.54 -10.11 9.45
CA GLN A 142 -12.06 -11.32 10.11
C GLN A 142 -11.42 -11.01 11.46
N GLU A 143 -11.64 -11.91 12.43
CA GLU A 143 -10.91 -11.89 13.69
C GLU A 143 -9.45 -12.28 13.43
N ILE A 144 -8.59 -11.26 13.35
CA ILE A 144 -7.18 -11.47 13.05
C ILE A 144 -6.36 -11.64 14.32
N ASP A 145 -5.56 -12.71 14.38
CA ASP A 145 -4.55 -12.93 15.41
C ASP A 145 -3.40 -11.94 15.22
N LEU A 146 -3.47 -10.89 16.02
CA LEU A 146 -2.55 -9.76 16.01
C LEU A 146 -1.10 -10.16 16.29
N GLU A 147 -0.84 -11.29 16.96
CA GLU A 147 0.51 -11.78 17.21
C GLU A 147 1.18 -12.28 15.91
N ARG A 148 0.35 -12.77 14.98
CA ARG A 148 0.75 -13.47 13.74
C ARG A 148 0.96 -12.56 12.55
N ILE A 149 0.58 -11.27 12.66
CA ILE A 149 0.69 -10.31 11.56
C ILE A 149 2.16 -10.17 11.12
N PRO A 150 2.45 -10.27 9.79
CA PRO A 150 3.79 -10.11 9.24
C PRO A 150 4.39 -8.78 9.63
N LYS A 151 5.65 -8.81 10.05
CA LYS A 151 6.41 -7.58 10.23
C LYS A 151 6.73 -7.02 8.86
N LEU A 152 6.47 -5.74 8.64
CA LEU A 152 6.80 -5.07 7.39
C LEU A 152 8.30 -5.21 7.07
N ARG A 153 9.17 -5.24 8.09
CA ARG A 153 10.62 -5.46 7.93
C ARG A 153 11.00 -6.84 7.39
N SER A 154 10.16 -7.86 7.57
CA SER A 154 10.41 -9.19 6.99
C SER A 154 9.99 -9.26 5.52
N MET A 155 9.24 -8.27 5.02
CA MET A 155 8.77 -8.18 3.64
C MET A 155 9.51 -7.14 2.81
N LEU A 156 9.86 -5.98 3.40
CA LEU A 156 10.32 -4.81 2.67
C LEU A 156 11.81 -4.51 2.93
N PRO A 157 12.70 -4.74 1.93
CA PRO A 157 14.14 -4.60 2.07
C PRO A 157 14.63 -3.16 1.83
N PHE A 158 14.21 -2.17 2.64
CA PHE A 158 14.52 -0.75 2.39
C PHE A 158 16.01 -0.40 2.20
N HIS A 159 16.91 -1.13 2.86
CA HIS A 159 18.36 -0.99 2.70
C HIS A 159 18.86 -1.32 1.27
N SER A 160 18.07 -2.05 0.48
CA SER A 160 18.36 -2.39 -0.92
C SER A 160 17.95 -1.29 -1.91
N TRP A 161 17.24 -0.24 -1.46
CA TRP A 161 16.67 0.80 -2.33
C TRP A 161 17.24 2.19 -2.04
N PRO A 162 18.54 2.43 -2.29
CA PRO A 162 19.19 3.69 -1.96
C PRO A 162 18.66 4.89 -2.78
N LYS A 163 17.90 4.63 -3.85
CA LYS A 163 17.31 5.64 -4.73
C LYS A 163 15.83 5.91 -4.46
N LEU A 164 15.23 5.25 -3.46
CA LEU A 164 13.79 5.37 -3.21
C LEU A 164 13.39 6.82 -2.90
N GLN A 165 12.44 7.34 -3.68
CA GLN A 165 11.90 8.70 -3.57
C GLN A 165 10.44 8.68 -3.09
N HIS A 166 9.71 7.61 -3.38
CA HIS A 166 8.34 7.41 -2.91
C HIS A 166 8.16 6.07 -2.22
N PHE A 167 7.49 6.09 -1.07
CA PHE A 167 7.02 4.90 -0.37
C PHE A 167 5.55 5.04 0.01
N GLY A 168 4.70 4.18 -0.54
CA GLY A 168 3.30 4.08 -0.21
C GLY A 168 2.94 2.74 0.43
N LEU A 169 2.11 2.80 1.46
CA LEU A 169 1.55 1.65 2.13
C LEU A 169 0.05 1.85 2.32
N SER A 170 -0.72 0.92 1.78
CA SER A 170 -2.17 1.01 1.71
C SER A 170 -2.86 -0.22 2.27
N ARG A 171 -3.93 -0.02 3.05
CA ARG A 171 -4.82 -1.08 3.59
C ARG A 171 -4.11 -2.17 4.40
N ALA A 172 -2.93 -1.85 4.93
CA ALA A 172 -2.15 -2.76 5.75
C ALA A 172 -2.62 -2.71 7.21
N ILE A 173 -2.52 -3.85 7.88
CA ILE A 173 -2.65 -3.94 9.33
C ILE A 173 -1.24 -3.84 9.92
N VAL A 174 -0.99 -2.81 10.74
CA VAL A 174 0.37 -2.44 11.13
C VAL A 174 0.49 -2.14 12.62
N ARG A 175 1.60 -2.62 13.22
CA ARG A 175 2.03 -2.19 14.55
C ARG A 175 2.66 -0.81 14.45
N HIS A 176 2.36 0.07 15.41
CA HIS A 176 2.94 1.42 15.47
C HIS A 176 4.46 1.40 15.41
N GLU A 177 5.09 0.57 16.26
CA GLU A 177 6.54 0.48 16.35
C GLU A 177 7.18 0.01 15.05
N ASP A 178 6.58 -0.96 14.38
CA ASP A 178 7.12 -1.50 13.14
C ASP A 178 7.09 -0.46 12.02
N LEU A 179 5.96 0.25 11.83
CA LEU A 179 5.85 1.31 10.83
C LEU A 179 6.82 2.47 11.12
N VAL A 180 6.86 2.99 12.35
CA VAL A 180 7.81 4.08 12.70
C VAL A 180 9.25 3.63 12.46
N SER A 181 9.58 2.40 12.87
CA SER A 181 10.93 1.87 12.71
C SER A 181 11.33 1.75 11.23
N ILE A 182 10.39 1.49 10.33
CA ILE A 182 10.64 1.43 8.89
C ILE A 182 10.82 2.81 8.29
N LEU A 183 9.97 3.76 8.69
CA LEU A 183 10.06 5.13 8.21
C LEU A 183 11.40 5.77 8.62
N GLN A 184 11.97 5.36 9.76
CA GLN A 184 13.33 5.72 10.19
C GLN A 184 14.43 5.12 9.31
N THR A 185 14.19 3.98 8.66
CA THR A 185 15.16 3.31 7.77
C THR A 185 15.06 3.75 6.32
N LEU A 186 14.08 4.60 5.96
CA LEU A 186 13.96 5.11 4.61
C LEU A 186 15.21 5.92 4.23
N PRO A 187 15.67 5.83 2.97
CA PRO A 187 16.84 6.56 2.51
C PRO A 187 16.61 8.07 2.57
N SER A 188 17.69 8.84 2.61
CA SER A 188 17.62 10.31 2.58
C SER A 188 17.03 10.86 1.28
N THR A 189 16.99 10.06 0.21
CA THR A 189 16.36 10.38 -1.07
C THR A 189 14.85 10.46 -1.02
N ILE A 190 14.21 9.99 0.06
CA ILE A 190 12.75 9.97 0.17
C ILE A 190 12.18 11.39 0.06
N ARG A 191 11.24 11.56 -0.88
CA ARG A 191 10.54 12.82 -1.18
C ARG A 191 9.06 12.75 -0.88
N SER A 192 8.48 11.56 -0.80
CA SER A 192 7.07 11.39 -0.47
C SER A 192 6.79 10.07 0.21
N VAL A 193 5.84 10.10 1.13
CA VAL A 193 5.33 8.93 1.85
C VAL A 193 3.81 8.96 1.81
N GLU A 194 3.17 7.89 1.35
CA GLU A 194 1.72 7.73 1.36
C GLU A 194 1.31 6.64 2.36
N LEU A 195 0.43 6.99 3.30
CA LEU A 195 -0.11 6.08 4.30
C LEU A 195 -1.63 6.12 4.19
N SER A 196 -2.21 5.09 3.60
CA SER A 196 -3.61 5.10 3.18
C SER A 196 -4.39 3.93 3.79
N GLU A 197 -5.54 4.20 4.38
CA GLU A 197 -6.46 3.18 4.91
C GLU A 197 -5.79 2.19 5.90
N LEU A 198 -4.77 2.63 6.62
CA LEU A 198 -4.05 1.78 7.56
C LEU A 198 -4.91 1.45 8.78
N ARG A 199 -4.87 0.18 9.19
CA ARG A 199 -5.43 -0.28 10.46
C ARG A 199 -4.29 -0.44 11.46
N PHE A 200 -4.30 0.40 12.47
CA PHE A 200 -3.35 0.32 13.58
C PHE A 200 -3.91 -0.60 14.65
N PHE A 201 -3.07 -1.51 15.14
CA PHE A 201 -3.37 -2.34 16.31
C PHE A 201 -2.21 -2.29 17.30
N ASP A 202 -2.54 -2.41 18.58
CA ASP A 202 -1.56 -2.52 19.66
C ASP A 202 -2.04 -3.56 20.67
N GLU A 203 -1.11 -4.25 21.31
CA GLU A 203 -1.36 -5.30 22.30
C GLU A 203 -2.02 -4.75 23.59
N ARG A 204 -2.17 -3.42 23.72
CA ARG A 204 -2.77 -2.77 24.89
C ARG A 204 -3.82 -1.73 24.51
N PRO A 205 -4.97 -1.70 25.21
CA PRO A 205 -6.00 -0.69 25.01
C PRO A 205 -5.55 0.62 25.65
N ASN A 206 -4.84 1.47 24.91
CA ASN A 206 -4.54 2.83 25.33
C ASN A 206 -4.80 3.81 24.17
N PRO A 207 -5.51 4.93 24.43
CA PRO A 207 -5.88 5.92 23.41
C PRO A 207 -4.69 6.64 22.75
N ASN A 208 -3.48 6.52 23.29
CA ASN A 208 -2.23 6.89 22.60
C ASN A 208 -1.80 5.90 21.51
N HIS A 209 -2.57 4.83 21.25
CA HIS A 209 -2.33 3.82 20.20
C HIS A 209 -3.26 3.99 18.99
N SER A 210 -3.84 5.18 18.85
CA SER A 210 -4.62 5.62 17.68
C SER A 210 -3.73 6.34 16.66
N ARG A 211 -4.27 6.66 15.47
CA ARG A 211 -3.63 7.51 14.44
C ARG A 211 -2.95 8.75 15.04
N ARG A 212 -3.55 9.31 16.10
CA ARG A 212 -3.00 10.38 16.94
C ARG A 212 -1.59 10.09 17.46
N GLY A 213 -1.42 8.95 18.11
CA GLY A 213 -0.14 8.55 18.72
C GLY A 213 0.90 8.20 17.67
N PHE A 214 0.49 7.57 16.57
CA PHE A 214 1.37 7.35 15.42
C PHE A 214 1.91 8.68 14.88
N LEU A 215 1.04 9.67 14.62
CA LEU A 215 1.49 10.98 14.14
C LEU A 215 2.42 11.68 15.13
N ARG A 216 2.15 11.56 16.45
CA ARG A 216 3.05 12.12 17.48
C ARG A 216 4.44 11.52 17.37
N ARG A 217 4.54 10.19 17.27
CA ARG A 217 5.82 9.50 17.05
C ARG A 217 6.45 9.87 15.71
N LEU A 218 5.67 10.02 14.66
CA LEU A 218 6.16 10.51 13.37
C LEU A 218 6.84 11.88 13.51
N ARG A 219 6.28 12.78 14.32
CA ARG A 219 6.85 14.11 14.59
C ARG A 219 8.07 14.07 15.51
N GLU A 220 8.06 13.21 16.53
CA GLU A 220 9.08 13.15 17.58
C GLU A 220 10.28 12.26 17.22
N ASP A 221 10.01 11.12 16.58
CA ASP A 221 10.99 10.06 16.31
C ASP A 221 11.61 10.18 14.91
N LEU A 222 10.97 10.86 13.97
CA LEU A 222 11.55 11.14 12.66
C LEU A 222 12.15 12.53 12.64
N GLU A 223 13.44 12.59 12.31
CA GLU A 223 14.18 13.83 12.09
C GLU A 223 13.74 14.55 10.79
N TRP A 224 12.54 14.30 10.27
CA TRP A 224 12.07 14.97 9.06
C TRP A 224 11.81 16.46 9.30
N ARG A 225 11.32 16.85 10.48
CA ARG A 225 11.09 18.26 10.83
C ARG A 225 12.37 19.10 10.83
N THR A 226 13.53 18.49 11.08
CA THR A 226 14.81 19.18 11.11
C THR A 226 15.49 19.28 9.74
N ARG A 227 14.96 18.60 8.72
CA ARG A 227 15.42 18.75 7.34
C ARG A 227 15.10 20.14 6.79
N GLN A 228 15.87 20.57 5.79
CA GLN A 228 15.54 21.76 5.03
C GLN A 228 14.14 21.61 4.41
N PRO A 229 13.35 22.70 4.29
CA PRO A 229 11.99 22.62 3.77
C PRO A 229 11.88 21.89 2.41
N GLU A 230 12.85 22.05 1.52
CA GLU A 230 12.94 21.37 0.23
C GLU A 230 13.25 19.86 0.32
N ASP A 231 13.78 19.39 1.44
CA ASP A 231 14.14 18.00 1.73
C ASP A 231 13.17 17.30 2.69
N GLN A 232 12.12 18.00 3.13
CA GLN A 232 11.02 17.41 3.89
C GLN A 232 10.15 16.55 2.97
N PRO A 233 9.96 15.26 3.28
CA PRO A 233 9.09 14.41 2.48
C PRO A 233 7.65 14.93 2.50
N ARG A 234 6.94 14.89 1.37
CA ARG A 234 5.48 15.10 1.41
C ARG A 234 4.83 13.89 2.08
N ILE A 235 3.97 14.14 3.06
CA ILE A 235 3.19 13.09 3.72
C ILE A 235 1.76 13.15 3.17
N ALA A 236 1.34 12.08 2.48
CA ALA A 236 -0.05 11.83 2.14
C ALA A 236 -0.64 10.89 3.19
N PHE A 237 -1.76 11.26 3.78
CA PHE A 237 -2.37 10.48 4.86
C PHE A 237 -3.87 10.38 4.64
N HIS A 238 -4.34 9.19 4.30
CA HIS A 238 -5.73 8.96 3.90
C HIS A 238 -6.38 7.95 4.84
N THR A 239 -7.66 8.16 5.14
CA THR A 239 -8.49 7.17 5.83
C THR A 239 -9.54 6.60 4.89
N GLY A 240 -9.94 5.35 5.14
CA GLY A 240 -10.93 4.66 4.33
C GLY A 240 -12.27 5.37 4.33
N ALA A 241 -13.07 5.06 3.32
CA ALA A 241 -14.40 5.63 3.18
C ALA A 241 -15.30 5.24 4.37
N ARG A 242 -16.10 6.19 4.86
CA ARG A 242 -17.20 5.89 5.79
C ARG A 242 -18.20 4.95 5.12
N GLU A 243 -18.87 4.09 5.89
CA GLU A 243 -19.91 3.19 5.37
C GLU A 243 -20.88 3.92 4.43
N GLY A 244 -21.01 3.42 3.20
CA GLY A 244 -21.87 4.00 2.17
C GLY A 244 -21.24 5.10 1.30
N MET A 245 -19.97 5.45 1.52
CA MET A 245 -19.21 6.37 0.65
C MET A 245 -18.20 5.62 -0.21
N THR A 246 -17.97 6.09 -1.44
CA THR A 246 -16.88 5.64 -2.32
C THR A 246 -15.61 6.48 -2.19
N ARG A 247 -15.60 7.46 -1.28
CA ARG A 247 -14.59 8.53 -1.20
C ARG A 247 -13.69 8.34 0.01
N GLN A 248 -12.39 8.56 -0.18
CA GLN A 248 -11.39 8.55 0.88
C GLN A 248 -11.29 9.94 1.51
N ASP A 249 -11.14 10.00 2.83
CA ASP A 249 -10.86 11.24 3.56
C ASP A 249 -9.35 11.48 3.57
N CYS A 250 -8.90 12.62 3.05
CA CYS A 250 -7.48 12.97 2.94
C CYS A 250 -7.10 14.07 3.94
N PHE A 251 -6.00 13.88 4.69
CA PHE A 251 -5.51 14.81 5.73
C PHE A 251 -4.10 15.35 5.45
N ASP A 252 -3.66 15.36 4.19
CA ASP A 252 -2.30 15.72 3.77
C ASP A 252 -1.81 17.03 4.38
N ALA A 253 -2.62 18.09 4.31
CA ALA A 253 -2.24 19.42 4.74
C ALA A 253 -2.16 19.52 6.27
N GLU A 254 -3.12 18.92 6.97
CA GLU A 254 -3.21 18.90 8.42
C GLU A 254 -2.07 18.06 9.02
N VAL A 255 -1.80 16.90 8.45
CA VAL A 255 -0.67 16.04 8.86
C VAL A 255 0.66 16.75 8.61
N ALA A 256 0.86 17.36 7.44
CA ALA A 256 2.08 18.12 7.18
C ALA A 256 2.24 19.30 8.15
N SER A 257 1.16 20.03 8.42
CA SER A 257 1.15 21.16 9.38
C SER A 257 1.49 20.71 10.81
N PHE A 258 1.01 19.54 11.24
CA PHE A 258 1.33 18.96 12.54
C PHE A 258 2.77 18.44 12.63
N VAL A 259 3.24 17.70 11.62
CA VAL A 259 4.54 17.04 11.63
C VAL A 259 5.68 18.04 11.46
N TYR A 260 5.55 18.98 10.52
CA TYR A 260 6.60 19.94 10.19
C TYR A 260 6.46 21.27 10.95
N GLY A 261 5.23 21.69 11.23
CA GLY A 261 4.92 22.97 11.85
C GLY A 261 4.45 22.85 13.30
N ASP A 262 3.61 23.81 13.67
CA ASP A 262 2.94 23.88 14.98
C ASP A 262 1.42 23.69 14.86
N GLY A 263 0.96 23.07 13.77
CA GLY A 263 -0.43 22.70 13.59
C GLY A 263 -0.91 21.72 14.67
N PRO A 264 -2.23 21.67 14.95
CA PRO A 264 -2.81 20.67 15.86
C PRO A 264 -2.79 19.29 15.22
N ASN A 265 -2.81 18.23 16.04
CA ASN A 265 -2.95 16.86 15.51
C ASN A 265 -4.39 16.67 15.01
N PRO A 266 -4.63 16.26 13.74
CA PRO A 266 -5.98 16.11 13.20
C PRO A 266 -6.81 15.03 13.92
N PHE A 267 -6.17 14.16 14.70
CA PHE A 267 -6.79 13.09 15.48
C PHE A 267 -6.73 13.32 17.00
N ASP A 268 -6.55 14.57 17.48
CA ASP A 268 -6.50 14.87 18.92
C ASP A 268 -7.87 14.80 19.62
N GLN A 269 -8.99 14.89 18.90
CA GLN A 269 -10.33 14.73 19.47
C GLN A 269 -10.65 13.23 19.64
N LEU A 270 -11.25 12.89 20.79
CA LEU A 270 -11.34 11.53 21.35
C LEU A 270 -12.24 10.54 20.57
N ASP A 271 -12.93 10.99 19.53
CA ASP A 271 -13.79 10.12 18.74
C ASP A 271 -13.03 9.68 17.50
N ALA A 272 -13.18 8.41 17.13
CA ALA A 272 -12.61 7.80 15.93
C ALA A 272 -13.15 8.41 14.60
N VAL A 273 -13.65 9.63 14.66
CA VAL A 273 -14.18 10.43 13.56
C VAL A 273 -13.26 11.63 13.41
N PRO A 274 -12.65 11.84 12.24
CA PRO A 274 -11.85 13.04 11.99
C PRO A 274 -12.68 14.29 12.27
N ASN A 275 -12.02 15.36 12.72
CA ASN A 275 -12.67 16.64 12.93
C ASN A 275 -13.38 17.04 11.62
N VAL A 276 -14.71 17.15 11.64
CA VAL A 276 -15.60 17.29 10.45
C VAL A 276 -15.36 18.59 9.66
N GLN A 277 -14.32 19.35 10.00
CA GLN A 277 -13.90 20.59 9.35
C GLN A 277 -12.47 20.51 8.81
N MET A 278 -11.87 19.32 8.75
CA MET A 278 -10.48 19.09 8.34
C MET A 278 -10.41 18.01 7.27
N GLY A 279 -9.51 18.18 6.31
CA GLY A 279 -9.33 17.28 5.19
C GLY A 279 -10.21 17.57 3.97
N TYR A 280 -10.15 16.68 2.99
CA TYR A 280 -10.99 16.71 1.80
C TYR A 280 -11.33 15.30 1.32
N ALA A 281 -12.45 15.15 0.63
CA ALA A 281 -12.83 13.88 0.03
C ALA A 281 -12.21 13.72 -1.36
N ARG A 282 -11.57 12.57 -1.62
CA ARG A 282 -11.04 12.17 -2.93
C ARG A 282 -11.78 10.94 -3.47
N ASP A 283 -12.12 10.98 -4.76
CA ASP A 283 -12.59 9.78 -5.47
C ASP A 283 -11.38 9.07 -6.11
N PRO A 284 -11.13 7.79 -5.80
CA PRO A 284 -10.03 7.04 -6.41
C PRO A 284 -10.22 6.78 -7.91
N LEU A 285 -11.46 6.84 -8.42
CA LEU A 285 -11.80 6.68 -9.84
C LEU A 285 -11.82 8.01 -10.59
N GLU A 286 -11.94 9.14 -9.88
CA GLU A 286 -11.87 10.51 -10.43
C GLU A 286 -10.85 11.37 -9.65
N PRO A 287 -9.54 11.28 -9.95
CA PRO A 287 -8.48 11.92 -9.17
C PRO A 287 -8.55 13.45 -9.10
N ASP A 288 -9.17 14.06 -10.11
CA ASP A 288 -9.36 15.51 -10.23
C ASP A 288 -10.59 16.01 -9.44
N TYR A 289 -11.43 15.10 -8.96
CA TYR A 289 -12.60 15.44 -8.16
C TYR A 289 -12.20 15.64 -6.69
N ARG A 290 -12.20 16.91 -6.25
CA ARG A 290 -11.96 17.31 -4.85
C ARG A 290 -13.15 18.10 -4.33
N VAL A 291 -13.71 17.69 -3.21
CA VAL A 291 -14.74 18.44 -2.49
C VAL A 291 -14.22 18.73 -1.09
N PRO A 292 -14.13 20.02 -0.67
CA PRO A 292 -13.87 20.37 0.72
C PRO A 292 -14.97 19.78 1.63
N GLU A 293 -14.59 19.23 2.79
CA GLU A 293 -15.56 18.90 3.85
C GLU A 293 -16.05 20.15 4.59
#